data_AF-A0A1B1R1T6-F1
#
_entry.id   AF-A0A1B1R1T6-F1
#
_cell.length_a   1.000
_cell.length_b   1.000
_cell.length_c   1.000
_cell.angle_alpha   90.00
_cell.angle_beta   90.00
_cell.angle_gamma   90.00
#
_symmetry.space_group_name_H-M   'P 1'
#
loop_
_entity.id
_entity.type
_entity.pdbx_description
1 polymer ?
#
loop_
_entity_poly.entity_id
_entity_poly.type
_entity_poly.pdbx_seq_one_letter_code
_entity_poly.pdbx_strand_id
1 'polypeptide(L)'
;PRAVRREGKETPEDCSVRRMERLCKYIYANDESDRLRTRAILCHMYHHALHDNWFQARDLLLMSHLQETVQHSDPSTQILYNRTVANLGLCAFRRGNVKEAHGCLAEL
;
A
#
# COMPACT_ATOMS: atom_id res chain seq x y z
N PRO A 1 -11.82 -20.97 35.07
CA PRO A 1 -10.43 -20.73 34.61
C PRO A 1 -10.39 -19.99 33.27
N ARG A 2 -10.41 -18.64 33.32
CA ARG A 2 -10.33 -17.76 32.15
C ARG A 2 -8.87 -17.62 31.72
N ALA A 3 -8.54 -18.08 30.52
CA ALA A 3 -7.23 -17.92 29.92
C ALA A 3 -6.94 -16.43 29.73
N VAL A 4 -5.98 -15.93 30.51
CA VAL A 4 -5.38 -14.61 30.37
C VAL A 4 -4.74 -14.53 28.99
N ARG A 5 -5.41 -13.86 28.04
CA ARG A 5 -4.79 -13.43 26.78
C ARG A 5 -3.66 -12.48 27.17
N ARG A 6 -2.43 -12.91 26.89
CA ARG A 6 -1.23 -12.09 27.02
C ARG A 6 -1.39 -10.88 26.07
N GLU A 7 -1.68 -9.71 26.63
CA GLU A 7 -1.49 -8.45 25.94
C GLU A 7 0.00 -8.32 25.65
N GLY A 8 0.38 -8.52 24.39
CA GLY A 8 1.74 -8.29 23.93
C GLY A 8 2.05 -6.82 24.14
N LYS A 9 3.03 -6.55 25.01
CA LYS A 9 3.58 -5.20 25.22
C LYS A 9 3.97 -4.61 23.87
N GLU A 10 3.22 -3.61 23.40
CA GLU A 10 3.65 -2.79 22.27
C GLU A 10 4.87 -2.00 22.72
N THR A 11 6.04 -2.38 22.24
CA THR A 11 7.26 -1.60 22.43
C THR A 11 7.17 -0.31 21.61
N PRO A 12 7.77 0.81 22.07
CA PRO A 12 7.72 2.10 21.37
C PRO A 12 8.44 2.12 20.01
N GLU A 13 9.06 1.01 19.62
CA GLU A 13 9.88 0.85 18.42
C GLU A 13 9.13 0.20 17.24
N ASP A 14 7.86 -0.15 17.43
CA ASP A 14 6.99 -0.74 16.40
C ASP A 14 6.38 0.37 15.52
N CYS A 15 7.22 1.08 14.76
CA CYS A 15 6.73 2.05 13.77
C CYS A 15 5.72 1.38 12.83
N SER A 16 4.57 2.01 12.62
CA SER A 16 3.48 1.53 11.75
C SER A 16 3.98 1.03 10.39
N VAL A 17 4.99 1.69 9.83
CA VAL A 17 5.68 1.33 8.58
C VAL A 17 6.32 -0.07 8.66
N ARG A 18 7.07 -0.37 9.72
CA ARG A 18 7.73 -1.67 9.90
C ARG A 18 6.73 -2.80 10.09
N ARG A 19 5.65 -2.53 10.83
CA ARG A 19 4.55 -3.49 11.03
C ARG A 19 3.84 -3.79 9.70
N MET A 20 3.52 -2.77 8.92
CA MET A 20 2.93 -2.93 7.59
C MET A 20 3.84 -3.71 6.64
N GLU A 21 5.12 -3.37 6.59
CA GLU A 21 6.09 -4.04 5.72
C GLU A 21 6.22 -5.53 6.07
N ARG A 22 6.31 -5.87 7.37
CA ARG A 22 6.39 -7.26 7.84
C ARG A 22 5.17 -8.08 7.44
N LEU A 23 3.97 -7.52 7.60
CA LEU A 23 2.72 -8.19 7.25
C LEU A 23 2.59 -8.37 5.73
N CYS A 24 2.95 -7.37 4.93
CA CYS A 24 2.90 -7.46 3.48
C CYS A 24 3.90 -8.51 2.96
N LYS A 25 5.13 -8.51 3.47
CA LYS A 25 6.13 -9.55 3.13
C LYS A 25 5.66 -10.96 3.49
N TYR A 26 4.97 -11.10 4.63
CA TYR A 26 4.39 -12.39 5.02
C TYR A 26 3.35 -12.87 4.00
N ILE A 27 2.43 -11.99 3.57
CA ILE A 27 1.43 -12.31 2.56
C ILE A 27 2.10 -12.66 1.22
N TYR A 28 3.14 -11.93 0.82
CA TYR A 28 3.86 -12.22 -0.43
C TYR A 28 4.53 -13.60 -0.44
N ALA A 29 4.99 -14.08 0.72
CA ALA A 29 5.69 -15.35 0.84
C ALA A 29 4.76 -16.56 1.10
N ASN A 30 3.61 -16.35 1.74
CA ASN A 30 2.74 -17.44 2.21
C ASN A 30 1.41 -17.55 1.44
N ASP A 31 1.08 -16.57 0.59
CA ASP A 31 -0.19 -16.53 -0.11
C ASP A 31 0.01 -16.68 -1.63
N GLU A 32 -0.63 -17.70 -2.19
CA GLU A 32 -0.69 -17.97 -3.63
C GLU A 32 -1.85 -17.21 -4.30
N SER A 33 -2.75 -16.60 -3.53
CA SER A 33 -3.88 -15.84 -4.08
C SER A 33 -3.45 -14.46 -4.59
N ASP A 34 -3.49 -14.28 -5.90
CA ASP A 34 -3.21 -12.99 -6.54
C ASP A 34 -4.09 -11.86 -5.99
N ARG A 35 -5.34 -12.15 -5.61
CA ARG A 35 -6.24 -11.14 -5.02
C ARG A 35 -5.72 -10.60 -3.69
N LEU A 36 -5.26 -11.47 -2.80
CA LEU A 36 -4.76 -11.06 -1.48
C LEU A 36 -3.41 -10.34 -1.62
N ARG A 37 -2.57 -10.81 -2.55
CA ARG A 37 -1.31 -10.14 -2.90
C ARG A 37 -1.53 -8.72 -3.41
N THR A 38 -2.43 -8.54 -4.38
CA THR A 38 -2.77 -7.22 -4.93
C THR A 38 -3.26 -6.27 -3.84
N ARG A 39 -4.19 -6.73 -2.99
CA ARG A 39 -4.69 -5.91 -1.87
C ARG A 39 -3.61 -5.56 -0.85
N ALA A 40 -2.69 -6.49 -0.56
CA ALA A 40 -1.56 -6.22 0.32
C ALA A 40 -0.64 -5.14 -0.26
N ILE A 41 -0.32 -5.22 -1.56
CA ILE A 41 0.49 -4.20 -2.25
C ILE A 41 -0.20 -2.83 -2.19
N LEU A 42 -1.50 -2.77 -2.51
CA LEU A 42 -2.28 -1.53 -2.46
C LEU A 42 -2.26 -0.88 -1.07
N CYS A 43 -2.45 -1.67 -0.01
CA CYS A 43 -2.37 -1.20 1.37
C CYS A 43 -0.96 -0.73 1.75
N HIS A 44 0.07 -1.46 1.31
CA HIS A 44 1.47 -1.11 1.55
C HIS A 44 1.82 0.24 0.92
N MET A 45 1.42 0.44 -0.33
CA MET A 45 1.62 1.69 -1.06
C MET A 45 0.86 2.85 -0.42
N TYR A 46 -0.41 2.64 -0.06
CA TYR A 46 -1.23 3.64 0.61
C TYR A 46 -0.57 4.13 1.90
N HIS A 47 -0.01 3.21 2.69
CA HIS A 47 0.72 3.52 3.91
C HIS A 47 1.96 4.38 3.63
N HIS A 48 2.78 4.02 2.63
CA HIS A 48 3.93 4.85 2.24
C HIS A 48 3.52 6.24 1.76
N ALA A 49 2.43 6.35 0.99
CA ALA A 49 1.92 7.63 0.53
C ALA A 49 1.45 8.52 1.70
N LEU A 50 0.85 7.95 2.74
CA LEU A 50 0.45 8.67 3.96
C LEU A 50 1.66 9.21 4.74
N HIS A 51 2.76 8.46 4.79
CA HIS A 51 4.00 8.86 5.46
C HIS A 51 4.92 9.75 4.60
N ASP A 52 4.38 10.32 3.50
CA ASP A 52 5.12 11.14 2.55
C ASP A 52 6.29 10.41 1.85
N ASN A 53 6.35 9.08 1.87
CA ASN A 53 7.40 8.30 1.23
C ASN A 53 7.09 8.05 -0.25
N TRP A 54 7.12 9.12 -1.04
CA TRP A 54 6.73 9.08 -2.45
C TRP A 54 7.56 8.10 -3.29
N PHE A 55 8.89 8.13 -3.15
CA PHE A 55 9.79 7.28 -3.94
C PHE A 55 9.49 5.80 -3.73
N GLN A 56 9.37 5.36 -2.47
CA GLN A 56 9.07 3.98 -2.13
C GLN A 56 7.69 3.56 -2.63
N ALA A 57 6.69 4.43 -2.50
CA ALA A 57 5.33 4.14 -2.97
C ALA A 57 5.24 4.07 -4.50
N ARG A 58 5.99 4.92 -5.22
CA ARG A 58 6.10 4.90 -6.68
C ARG A 58 6.79 3.63 -7.17
N ASP A 59 7.92 3.28 -6.55
CA ASP A 59 8.68 2.11 -6.97
C ASP A 59 7.85 0.83 -6.74
N LEU A 60 7.07 0.76 -5.65
CA LEU A 60 6.09 -0.30 -5.42
C LEU A 60 4.98 -0.34 -6.50
N LEU A 61 4.45 0.81 -6.93
CA LEU A 61 3.45 0.86 -8.02
C LEU A 61 4.01 0.28 -9.32
N LEU A 62 5.24 0.67 -9.68
CA LEU A 62 5.90 0.24 -10.91
C LEU A 62 6.28 -1.24 -10.87
N MET A 63 6.85 -1.71 -9.77
CA MET A 63 7.30 -3.11 -9.63
C MET A 63 6.15 -4.12 -9.58
N SER A 64 4.96 -3.68 -9.17
CA SER A 64 3.81 -4.58 -8.98
C SER A 64 2.95 -4.75 -10.22
N HIS A 65 3.17 -3.98 -11.30
CA HIS A 65 2.38 -4.01 -12.53
C HIS A 65 0.86 -3.97 -12.27
N LEU A 66 0.45 -3.20 -11.25
CA LEU A 66 -0.94 -3.18 -10.79
C LEU A 66 -1.92 -2.64 -11.85
N GLN A 67 -1.44 -1.80 -12.76
CA GLN A 67 -2.26 -1.25 -13.86
C GLN A 67 -2.88 -2.35 -14.73
N GLU A 68 -2.16 -3.45 -14.97
CA GLU A 68 -2.63 -4.57 -15.81
C GLU A 68 -3.55 -5.54 -15.04
N THR A 69 -3.29 -5.71 -13.74
CA THR A 69 -3.99 -6.70 -12.90
C THR A 69 -5.26 -6.15 -12.24
N VAL A 70 -5.33 -4.83 -11.99
CA VAL A 70 -6.46 -4.21 -11.28
C VAL A 70 -7.75 -4.22 -12.11
N GLN A 71 -7.68 -4.09 -13.43
CA GLN A 71 -8.86 -4.05 -14.31
C GLN A 71 -9.69 -5.33 -14.25
N HIS A 72 -9.03 -6.47 -14.00
CA HIS A 72 -9.64 -7.79 -13.87
C HIS A 72 -10.01 -8.13 -12.43
N SER A 73 -9.69 -7.26 -11.47
CA SER A 73 -9.99 -7.47 -10.05
C SER A 73 -11.42 -7.07 -9.71
N ASP A 74 -11.90 -7.48 -8.53
CA ASP A 74 -13.23 -7.14 -8.05
C ASP A 74 -13.41 -5.61 -7.88
N PRO A 75 -14.65 -5.07 -7.97
CA PRO A 75 -14.90 -3.64 -7.89
C PRO A 75 -14.37 -2.98 -6.61
N SER A 76 -14.32 -3.72 -5.50
CA SER A 76 -13.80 -3.17 -4.24
C SER A 76 -12.28 -2.94 -4.31
N THR A 77 -11.56 -3.83 -4.98
CA THR A 77 -10.11 -3.70 -5.22
C THR A 77 -9.81 -2.56 -6.20
N GLN A 78 -10.62 -2.36 -7.24
CA GLN A 78 -10.48 -1.22 -8.16
C GLN A 78 -10.66 0.13 -7.45
N ILE A 79 -11.67 0.24 -6.58
CA ILE A 79 -11.87 1.45 -5.76
C ILE A 79 -10.67 1.68 -4.85
N LEU A 80 -10.10 0.63 -4.25
CA LEU A 80 -8.91 0.73 -3.41
C LEU A 80 -7.71 1.23 -4.22
N TYR A 81 -7.51 0.72 -5.43
CA TYR A 81 -6.46 1.21 -6.34
C TYR A 81 -6.61 2.69 -6.66
N ASN A 82 -7.79 3.13 -7.08
CA ASN A 82 -8.04 4.55 -7.39
C ASN A 82 -7.76 5.44 -6.18
N ARG A 83 -8.17 5.00 -4.97
CA ARG A 83 -7.84 5.72 -3.73
C ARG A 83 -6.34 5.80 -3.48
N THR A 84 -5.61 4.71 -3.71
CA THR A 84 -4.16 4.68 -3.53
C THR A 84 -3.43 5.55 -4.53
N VAL A 85 -3.80 5.50 -5.82
CA VAL A 85 -3.18 6.33 -6.86
C VAL A 85 -3.46 7.82 -6.62
N ALA A 86 -4.69 8.19 -6.23
CA ALA A 86 -5.00 9.56 -5.87
C ALA A 86 -4.17 10.06 -4.67
N ASN A 87 -3.98 9.23 -3.64
CA ASN A 87 -3.13 9.58 -2.49
C ASN A 87 -1.64 9.66 -2.87
N LEU A 88 -1.18 8.81 -3.80
CA LEU A 88 0.17 8.88 -4.33
C LEU A 88 0.39 10.19 -5.11
N GLY A 89 -0.57 10.60 -5.94
CA GLY A 89 -0.56 11.88 -6.66
C GLY A 89 -0.53 13.07 -5.69
N LEU A 90 -1.31 13.02 -4.62
CA LEU A 90 -1.27 14.06 -3.57
C LEU A 90 0.08 14.08 -2.85
N CYS A 91 0.64 12.92 -2.51
CA CYS A 91 1.97 12.80 -1.90
C CYS A 91 3.07 13.37 -2.83
N ALA A 92 2.99 13.07 -4.12
CA ALA A 92 3.88 13.64 -5.15
C ALA A 92 3.79 15.17 -5.17
N PHE A 93 2.57 15.71 -5.13
CA PHE A 93 2.33 17.15 -5.09
C PHE A 93 2.90 17.80 -3.82
N ARG A 94 2.67 17.19 -2.64
CA ARG A 94 3.24 17.67 -1.36
C ARG A 94 4.76 17.72 -1.36
N ARG A 95 5.42 16.79 -2.07
CA ARG A 95 6.88 16.73 -2.23
C ARG A 95 7.42 17.68 -3.31
N GLY A 96 6.57 18.44 -4.00
CA GLY A 96 6.97 19.38 -5.07
C GLY A 96 7.10 18.75 -6.46
N ASN A 97 6.77 17.47 -6.62
CA ASN A 97 6.84 16.75 -7.90
C ASN A 97 5.55 16.93 -8.69
N VAL A 98 5.28 18.15 -9.16
CA VAL A 98 4.01 18.51 -9.82
C VAL A 98 3.78 17.75 -11.13
N LYS A 99 4.84 17.51 -11.93
CA LYS A 99 4.74 16.74 -13.18
C LYS A 99 4.31 15.29 -12.93
N GLU A 100 4.91 14.66 -11.92
CA GLU A 100 4.61 13.27 -11.54
C GLU A 100 3.22 13.17 -10.90
N ALA A 101 2.83 14.16 -10.09
CA ALA A 101 1.48 14.25 -9.54
C ALA A 101 0.44 14.32 -10.66
N HIS A 102 0.69 15.14 -11.68
CA HIS A 102 -0.18 15.22 -12.85
C HIS A 102 -0.25 13.89 -13.60
N GLY A 103 0.89 13.23 -13.84
CA GLY A 103 0.92 11.91 -14.49
C GLY A 103 0.12 10.85 -13.72
N CYS A 104 0.24 10.81 -12.40
CA CYS A 104 -0.53 9.86 -11.56
C CYS A 104 -2.04 10.15 -11.58
N LEU A 105 -2.44 11.42 -11.62
CA LEU A 105 -3.85 11.82 -11.55
C LEU A 105 -4.55 11.86 -12.92
N ALA A 106 -3.81 12.02 -14.01
CA ALA A 106 -4.35 12.04 -15.36
C ALA A 106 -4.71 10.64 -15.88
N GLU A 107 -4.05 9.60 -15.36
CA GLU A 107 -4.24 8.19 -15.71
C GLU A 107 -5.34 7.48 -14.90
N LEU A 108 -6.09 8.24 -14.08
CA LEU A 108 -7.11 7.74 -13.16
C LEU A 108 -8.51 7.85 -13.75
#